data_AF-A0A372J2C7-F1
#
_entry.id   AF-A0A372J2C7-F1
#
_cell.length_a   1.000
_cell.length_b   1.000
_cell.length_c   1.000
_cell.angle_alpha   90.00
_cell.angle_beta   90.00
_cell.angle_gamma   90.00
#
_symmetry.space_group_name_H-M   'P 1'
#
loop_
_entity.id
_entity.type
_entity.pdbx_description
1 polymer ?
#
loop_
_entity_poly.entity_id
_entity_poly.type
_entity_poly.pdbx_seq_one_letter_code
_entity_poly.pdbx_strand_id
1 'polypeptide(L)'
;MPGAHPTGADEPRAQHHAGAVPARLPGQPRTGSRTAPGAAVGHDRRVPTPPPAVPPARTAADAAVQCPGCGSVLAALETTAPEPPAAPTAACARLFEETTRGLRDEEGADPRPAATLALAEAAWTAQHAAGAGPDRVRAALDALATRTASPPVPEGTARPAVWRTTIADVAADLDVIDLAVLVDSWARAVLQDWRRDAAG
;
A
#
# COMPACT_ATOMS: atom_id res chain seq x y z
N MET A 1 60.04 12.10 10.39
CA MET A 1 60.37 11.65 9.03
C MET A 1 59.12 11.09 8.38
N PRO A 2 58.92 11.33 7.07
CA PRO A 2 57.66 11.76 6.47
C PRO A 2 57.08 10.77 5.45
N GLY A 3 55.92 11.11 4.88
CA GLY A 3 55.40 10.59 3.60
C GLY A 3 54.01 9.98 3.75
N ALA A 4 52.89 10.66 3.42
CA ALA A 4 52.38 10.99 2.07
C ALA A 4 51.91 9.72 1.31
N HIS A 5 50.72 9.59 0.71
CA HIS A 5 49.78 10.51 0.08
C HIS A 5 48.34 9.92 0.08
N PRO A 6 47.29 10.74 -0.08
CA PRO A 6 45.98 10.30 -0.57
C PRO A 6 45.89 10.39 -2.10
N THR A 7 45.45 9.32 -2.76
CA THR A 7 45.05 9.33 -4.18
C THR A 7 43.53 9.41 -4.28
N GLY A 8 43.05 10.51 -4.87
CA GLY A 8 41.72 10.61 -5.44
C GLY A 8 41.61 9.95 -6.82
N ALA A 9 40.48 10.23 -7.47
CA ALA A 9 39.93 9.69 -8.72
C ALA A 9 38.84 8.62 -8.44
N ASP A 10 37.66 8.64 -9.04
CA ASP A 10 37.14 9.44 -10.13
C ASP A 10 35.60 9.36 -10.09
N GLU A 11 34.93 10.44 -10.49
CA GLU A 11 33.49 10.62 -10.48
C GLU A 11 32.99 10.49 -11.93
N PRO A 12 32.20 9.47 -12.30
CA PRO A 12 31.54 9.48 -13.59
C PRO A 12 30.16 10.17 -13.49
N ARG A 13 30.19 11.44 -13.89
CA ARG A 13 29.04 12.25 -14.32
C ARG A 13 28.53 11.75 -15.68
N ALA A 14 27.33 11.18 -15.73
CA ALA A 14 26.51 11.02 -16.93
C ALA A 14 25.08 10.62 -16.53
N GLN A 15 23.98 11.01 -17.17
CA GLN A 15 23.69 11.92 -18.28
C GLN A 15 22.17 12.14 -18.23
N HIS A 16 21.73 13.38 -18.50
CA HIS A 16 20.32 13.72 -18.65
C HIS A 16 19.74 13.07 -19.91
N HIS A 17 18.63 12.33 -19.77
CA HIS A 17 17.73 12.06 -20.88
C HIS A 17 16.34 12.63 -20.58
N ALA A 18 16.14 13.85 -21.08
CA ALA A 18 14.84 14.39 -21.39
C ALA A 18 14.29 13.65 -22.63
N GLY A 19 13.14 13.02 -22.50
CA GLY A 19 12.38 12.41 -23.60
C GLY A 19 11.00 13.02 -23.66
N ALA A 20 10.79 13.88 -24.67
CA ALA A 20 9.59 14.68 -24.87
C ALA A 20 8.40 13.87 -25.39
N VAL A 21 7.22 14.35 -25.00
CA VAL A 21 5.87 14.03 -25.49
C VAL A 21 5.70 14.39 -26.96
N PRO A 22 4.97 13.60 -27.76
CA PRO A 22 4.23 14.13 -28.89
C PRO A 22 2.73 14.21 -28.60
N ALA A 23 2.24 15.45 -28.59
CA ALA A 23 0.84 15.82 -28.62
C ALA A 23 0.19 15.36 -29.94
N ARG A 24 -1.00 14.75 -29.86
CA ARG A 24 -1.88 14.54 -31.02
C ARG A 24 -2.74 15.77 -31.23
N LEU A 25 -2.61 16.38 -32.41
CA LEU A 25 -3.44 17.48 -32.91
C LEU A 25 -4.82 16.98 -33.42
N PRO A 26 -5.83 17.87 -33.49
CA PRO A 26 -7.23 17.54 -33.72
C PRO A 26 -7.59 17.46 -35.22
N GLY A 27 -8.32 16.42 -35.60
CA GLY A 27 -8.92 16.25 -36.93
C GLY A 27 -10.41 16.62 -36.91
N GLN A 28 -10.73 17.73 -37.54
CA GLN A 28 -12.04 18.36 -37.70
C GLN A 28 -13.01 17.60 -38.65
N PRO A 29 -14.30 18.01 -38.69
CA PRO A 29 -15.44 17.15 -39.05
C PRO A 29 -15.69 17.08 -40.56
N ARG A 30 -16.28 15.98 -41.02
CA ARG A 30 -16.93 15.92 -42.33
C ARG A 30 -18.44 15.96 -42.16
N THR A 31 -18.99 17.12 -42.48
CA THR A 31 -20.38 17.34 -42.85
C THR A 31 -20.67 16.62 -44.17
N GLY A 32 -21.71 15.79 -44.18
CA GLY A 32 -22.22 15.11 -45.36
C GLY A 32 -23.71 14.91 -45.22
N SER A 33 -24.47 15.79 -45.88
CA SER A 33 -25.91 15.89 -45.81
C SER A 33 -26.63 14.74 -46.53
N ARG A 34 -27.55 14.10 -45.79
CA ARG A 34 -28.98 13.93 -46.10
C ARG A 34 -29.36 13.24 -47.44
N THR A 35 -29.89 12.02 -47.31
CA THR A 35 -30.99 11.54 -48.15
C THR A 35 -31.88 10.62 -47.30
N ALA A 36 -33.13 11.01 -47.07
CA ALA A 36 -34.20 10.12 -46.63
C ALA A 36 -34.98 9.68 -47.89
N PRO A 37 -35.65 8.51 -47.91
CA PRO A 37 -36.98 8.44 -47.30
C PRO A 37 -37.33 7.05 -46.71
N GLY A 38 -38.35 7.01 -45.85
CA GLY A 38 -38.98 5.75 -45.44
C GLY A 38 -39.69 5.87 -44.12
N ALA A 39 -40.97 6.24 -44.17
CA ALA A 39 -41.86 6.24 -43.03
C ALA A 39 -41.92 4.84 -42.40
N ALA A 40 -41.44 4.72 -41.16
CA ALA A 40 -41.67 3.57 -40.31
C ALA A 40 -42.51 4.03 -39.10
N VAL A 41 -43.65 3.35 -38.97
CA VAL A 41 -44.70 3.50 -37.97
C VAL A 41 -44.11 3.59 -36.56
N GLY A 42 -44.38 4.70 -35.88
CA GLY A 42 -44.04 4.89 -34.48
C GLY A 42 -44.85 3.96 -33.58
N HIS A 43 -44.26 2.85 -33.18
CA HIS A 43 -44.64 2.19 -31.93
C HIS A 43 -43.76 2.78 -30.83
N ASP A 44 -44.28 3.80 -30.16
CA ASP A 44 -43.73 4.36 -28.92
C ASP A 44 -43.85 3.31 -27.80
N ARG A 45 -42.96 2.33 -27.83
CA ARG A 45 -42.75 1.40 -26.72
C ARG A 45 -41.89 2.16 -25.72
N ARG A 46 -42.53 2.97 -24.86
CA ARG A 46 -41.88 3.44 -23.63
C ARG A 46 -41.37 2.20 -22.89
N VAL A 47 -40.07 1.97 -22.96
CA VAL A 47 -39.39 1.05 -22.05
C VAL A 47 -39.51 1.68 -20.67
N PRO A 48 -40.18 1.04 -19.69
CA PRO A 48 -40.19 1.54 -18.34
C PRO A 48 -38.74 1.57 -17.86
N THR A 49 -38.23 2.76 -17.52
CA THR A 49 -36.95 2.88 -16.85
C THR A 49 -37.05 2.05 -15.57
N PRO A 50 -36.19 1.04 -15.36
CA PRO A 50 -36.20 0.32 -14.08
C PRO A 50 -35.97 1.34 -12.97
N PRO A 51 -36.67 1.23 -11.83
CA PRO A 51 -36.38 2.08 -10.70
C PRO A 51 -34.89 1.98 -10.37
N PRO A 52 -34.23 3.07 -9.94
CA PRO A 52 -32.84 3.00 -9.51
C PRO A 52 -32.74 1.88 -8.49
N ALA A 53 -31.83 0.93 -8.74
CA ALA A 53 -31.61 -0.17 -7.81
C ALA A 53 -31.31 0.44 -6.44
N VAL A 54 -32.20 0.21 -5.48
CA VAL A 54 -31.94 0.57 -4.09
C VAL A 54 -30.71 -0.25 -3.70
N PRO A 55 -29.60 0.39 -3.29
CA PRO A 55 -28.43 -0.37 -2.86
C PRO A 55 -28.88 -1.33 -1.75
N PRO A 56 -28.42 -2.60 -1.77
CA PRO A 56 -28.81 -3.56 -0.75
C PRO A 56 -28.54 -2.95 0.64
N ALA A 57 -29.47 -3.16 1.57
CA ALA A 57 -29.33 -2.68 2.93
C ALA A 57 -28.03 -3.26 3.51
N ARG A 58 -27.08 -2.38 3.87
CA ARG A 58 -25.82 -2.77 4.49
C ARG A 58 -26.13 -3.57 5.74
N THR A 59 -25.74 -4.83 5.75
CA THR A 59 -25.91 -5.70 6.93
C THR A 59 -24.83 -5.38 7.95
N ALA A 60 -24.94 -5.89 9.18
CA ALA A 60 -23.87 -5.74 10.18
C ALA A 60 -22.52 -6.34 9.69
N ALA A 61 -22.55 -7.26 8.71
CA ALA A 61 -21.38 -7.79 8.01
C ALA A 61 -20.71 -6.78 7.07
N ASP A 62 -21.39 -5.68 6.70
CA ASP A 62 -20.83 -4.56 5.93
C ASP A 62 -20.26 -3.44 6.83
N ALA A 63 -20.24 -3.64 8.15
CA ALA A 63 -19.67 -2.65 9.05
C ALA A 63 -18.15 -2.60 8.85
N ALA A 64 -17.65 -1.50 8.29
CA ALA A 64 -16.22 -1.29 8.18
C ALA A 64 -15.64 -0.78 9.51
N VAL A 65 -14.53 -1.36 9.96
CA VAL A 65 -13.81 -0.99 11.17
C VAL A 65 -12.44 -0.41 10.81
N GLN A 66 -12.03 0.66 11.49
CA GLN A 66 -10.73 1.27 11.28
C GLN A 66 -9.70 0.71 12.27
N CYS A 67 -8.57 0.21 11.76
CA CYS A 67 -7.46 -0.25 12.58
C CYS A 67 -6.76 0.95 13.26
N PRO A 68 -6.65 0.98 14.60
CA PRO A 68 -5.95 2.07 15.32
C PRO A 68 -4.42 2.04 15.11
N GLY A 69 -3.89 0.93 14.59
CA GLY A 69 -2.51 0.79 14.16
C GLY A 69 -2.27 1.56 12.85
N CYS A 70 -2.46 0.90 11.72
CA CYS A 70 -2.14 1.50 10.43
C CYS A 70 -3.20 2.45 9.85
N GLY A 71 -4.37 2.59 10.49
CA GLY A 71 -5.48 3.42 9.96
C GLY A 71 -6.31 2.77 8.85
N SER A 72 -5.98 1.54 8.44
CA SER A 72 -6.71 0.78 7.42
C SER A 72 -8.16 0.56 7.81
N VAL A 73 -9.05 0.65 6.83
CA VAL A 73 -10.48 0.35 6.97
C VAL A 73 -10.74 -1.05 6.45
N LEU A 74 -11.19 -1.95 7.32
CA LEU A 74 -11.37 -3.38 7.04
C LEU A 74 -12.83 -3.78 7.27
N ALA A 75 -13.29 -4.83 6.60
CA ALA A 75 -14.57 -5.43 6.94
C ALA A 75 -14.54 -5.94 8.38
N ALA A 76 -15.60 -5.69 9.15
CA ALA A 76 -15.75 -6.28 10.47
C ALA A 76 -15.72 -7.80 10.34
N LEU A 77 -14.96 -8.46 11.21
CA LEU A 77 -15.11 -9.89 11.40
C LEU A 77 -16.46 -10.13 12.08
N GLU A 78 -17.23 -11.10 11.57
CA GLU A 78 -18.45 -11.53 12.27
C GLU A 78 -18.06 -12.12 13.62
N THR A 79 -18.17 -11.32 14.69
CA THR A 79 -18.00 -11.78 16.06
C THR A 79 -19.38 -11.86 16.71
N THR A 80 -19.74 -13.05 17.20
CA THR A 80 -21.05 -13.30 17.84
C THR A 80 -21.14 -12.70 19.26
N ALA A 81 -20.18 -11.89 19.68
CA ALA A 81 -20.06 -11.35 21.03
C ALA A 81 -19.78 -9.83 21.00
N PRO A 82 -20.25 -9.05 21.99
CA PRO A 82 -19.95 -7.63 22.08
C PRO A 82 -18.48 -7.45 22.46
N GLU A 83 -17.59 -7.28 21.46
CA GLU A 83 -16.15 -7.20 21.73
C GLU A 83 -15.62 -5.76 21.94
N PRO A 84 -14.63 -5.58 22.84
CA PRO A 84 -14.03 -4.31 23.25
C PRO A 84 -13.01 -3.83 22.18
N PRO A 85 -12.21 -2.74 22.37
CA PRO A 85 -11.48 -2.07 21.28
C PRO A 85 -10.32 -2.86 20.63
N ALA A 86 -10.17 -4.16 20.94
CA ALA A 86 -9.17 -5.05 20.35
C ALA A 86 -9.58 -5.59 18.97
N ALA A 87 -10.88 -5.61 18.64
CA ALA A 87 -11.40 -6.20 17.40
C ALA A 87 -10.81 -5.58 16.09
N PRO A 88 -10.61 -4.26 15.96
CA PRO A 88 -10.07 -3.68 14.72
C PRO A 88 -8.60 -4.03 14.47
N THR A 89 -7.80 -4.21 15.54
CA THR A 89 -6.41 -4.69 15.43
C THR A 89 -6.37 -6.17 15.06
N ALA A 90 -7.30 -6.98 15.57
CA ALA A 90 -7.41 -8.40 15.24
C ALA A 90 -7.71 -8.64 13.74
N ALA A 91 -8.61 -7.85 13.14
CA ALA A 91 -8.89 -7.94 11.70
C ALA A 91 -7.63 -7.67 10.85
N CYS A 92 -6.85 -6.67 11.23
CA CYS A 92 -5.62 -6.33 10.52
C CYS A 92 -4.52 -7.39 10.74
N ALA A 93 -4.43 -7.96 11.95
CA ALA A 93 -3.50 -9.05 12.25
C ALA A 93 -3.82 -10.30 11.42
N ARG A 94 -5.10 -10.66 11.30
CA ARG A 94 -5.55 -11.76 10.43
C ARG A 94 -5.19 -11.51 8.97
N LEU A 95 -5.39 -10.28 8.48
CA LEU A 95 -5.00 -9.92 7.12
C LEU A 95 -3.49 -10.09 6.91
N PHE A 96 -2.67 -9.64 7.86
CA PHE A 96 -1.23 -9.83 7.82
C PHE A 96 -0.84 -11.31 7.79
N GLU A 97 -1.44 -12.12 8.67
CA GLU A 97 -1.21 -13.57 8.72
C GLU A 97 -1.52 -14.25 7.39
N GLU A 98 -2.68 -13.94 6.79
CA GLU A 98 -3.10 -14.47 5.49
C GLU A 98 -2.12 -14.05 4.38
N THR A 99 -1.84 -12.75 4.29
CA THR A 99 -0.94 -12.16 3.26
C THR A 99 0.46 -12.77 3.30
N THR A 100 0.92 -13.17 4.48
CA THR A 100 2.28 -13.71 4.69
C THR A 100 2.30 -15.23 4.89
N ARG A 101 1.17 -15.95 4.73
CA ARG A 101 1.09 -17.40 4.95
C ARG A 101 2.09 -18.17 4.07
N GLY A 102 2.14 -17.87 2.77
CA GLY A 102 3.07 -18.54 1.85
C GLY A 102 4.54 -18.38 2.27
N LEU A 103 4.92 -17.22 2.80
CA LEU A 103 6.28 -17.00 3.31
C LEU A 103 6.58 -17.88 4.54
N ARG A 104 5.62 -18.03 5.47
CA ARG A 104 5.77 -18.87 6.66
C ARG A 104 5.87 -20.35 6.33
N ASP A 105 5.08 -20.80 5.35
CA ASP A 105 5.12 -22.20 4.92
C ASP A 105 6.49 -22.56 4.30
N GLU A 106 7.19 -21.57 3.73
CA GLU A 106 8.47 -21.75 3.03
C GLU A 106 9.72 -21.35 3.84
N GLU A 107 9.58 -20.61 4.96
CA GLU A 107 10.71 -19.99 5.68
C GLU A 107 11.74 -21.00 6.21
N GLY A 108 11.31 -22.24 6.53
CA GLY A 108 12.19 -23.30 7.00
C GLY A 108 13.01 -23.97 5.89
N ALA A 109 12.64 -23.75 4.63
CA ALA A 109 13.22 -24.41 3.46
C ALA A 109 14.11 -23.48 2.61
N ASP A 110 13.80 -22.19 2.55
CA ASP A 110 14.56 -21.19 1.77
C ASP A 110 14.80 -19.92 2.61
N PRO A 111 16.06 -19.42 2.69
CA PRO A 111 16.37 -18.19 3.42
C PRO A 111 15.71 -16.92 2.84
N ARG A 112 15.26 -16.94 1.57
CA ARG A 112 14.66 -15.77 0.92
C ARG A 112 13.26 -15.46 1.47
N PRO A 113 12.29 -16.39 1.51
CA PRO A 113 11.01 -16.19 2.21
C PRO A 113 11.18 -15.75 3.67
N ALA A 114 12.14 -16.33 4.40
CA ALA A 114 12.43 -15.94 5.78
C ALA A 114 12.88 -14.47 5.89
N ALA A 115 13.74 -14.01 4.98
CA ALA A 115 14.17 -12.61 4.94
C ALA A 115 13.01 -11.65 4.62
N THR A 116 12.14 -12.01 3.67
CA THR A 116 10.95 -11.23 3.32
C THR A 116 9.96 -11.19 4.48
N LEU A 117 9.71 -12.31 5.16
CA LEU A 117 8.83 -12.37 6.32
C LEU A 117 9.34 -11.50 7.46
N ALA A 118 10.63 -11.59 7.77
CA ALA A 118 11.23 -10.76 8.82
C ALA A 118 11.15 -9.25 8.49
N LEU A 119 11.20 -8.88 7.21
CA LEU A 119 11.00 -7.50 6.76
C LEU A 119 9.54 -7.06 6.94
N ALA A 120 8.59 -7.91 6.55
CA ALA A 120 7.16 -7.68 6.74
C ALA A 120 6.79 -7.52 8.22
N GLU A 121 7.33 -8.36 9.11
CA GLU A 121 7.10 -8.30 10.56
C GLU A 121 7.64 -7.02 11.19
N ALA A 122 8.78 -6.53 10.72
CA ALA A 122 9.34 -5.26 11.18
C ALA A 122 8.45 -4.08 10.74
N ALA A 123 7.98 -4.07 9.49
CA ALA A 123 7.05 -3.06 8.99
C ALA A 123 5.72 -3.09 9.76
N TRP A 124 5.17 -4.29 9.98
CA TRP A 124 3.98 -4.51 10.79
C TRP A 124 4.13 -3.96 12.20
N THR A 125 5.22 -4.31 12.89
CA THR A 125 5.53 -3.89 14.26
C THR A 125 5.64 -2.37 14.36
N ALA A 126 6.32 -1.73 13.41
CA ALA A 126 6.47 -0.28 13.37
C ALA A 126 5.13 0.45 13.18
N GLN A 127 4.19 -0.11 12.42
CA GLN A 127 2.85 0.46 12.25
C GLN A 127 1.92 0.17 13.44
N HIS A 128 2.04 -1.00 14.08
CA HIS A 128 1.13 -1.47 15.14
C HIS A 128 1.73 -1.35 16.55
N ALA A 129 2.50 -0.27 16.78
CA ALA A 129 3.16 0.08 18.04
C ALA A 129 2.27 0.02 19.29
N ALA A 130 0.96 0.23 19.17
CA ALA A 130 0.05 0.16 20.32
C ALA A 130 0.04 -1.22 21.03
N GLY A 131 0.47 -2.29 20.35
CA GLY A 131 0.64 -3.62 20.93
C GLY A 131 2.11 -4.04 21.18
N ALA A 132 3.08 -3.23 20.74
CA ALA A 132 4.51 -3.52 20.82
C ALA A 132 5.21 -2.39 21.58
N GLY A 133 5.73 -2.66 22.79
CA GLY A 133 6.40 -1.64 23.60
C GLY A 133 7.50 -0.87 22.83
N PRO A 134 7.90 0.33 23.32
CA PRO A 134 8.75 1.26 22.57
C PRO A 134 10.09 0.65 22.09
N ASP A 135 10.70 -0.22 22.88
CA ASP A 135 11.95 -0.91 22.53
C ASP A 135 11.77 -1.85 21.33
N ARG A 136 10.62 -2.53 21.25
CA ARG A 136 10.30 -3.43 20.14
C ARG A 136 10.05 -2.65 18.85
N VAL A 137 9.41 -1.49 18.94
CA VAL A 137 9.25 -0.57 17.81
C VAL A 137 10.63 -0.06 17.36
N ARG A 138 11.51 0.31 18.29
CA ARG A 138 12.86 0.76 17.96
C ARG A 138 13.65 -0.31 17.22
N ALA A 139 13.68 -1.53 17.74
CA ALA A 139 14.33 -2.66 17.09
C ALA A 139 13.77 -2.95 15.69
N ALA A 140 12.46 -2.81 15.51
CA ALA A 140 11.83 -2.94 14.19
C ALA A 140 12.31 -1.85 13.22
N LEU A 141 12.37 -0.59 13.65
CA LEU A 141 12.87 0.51 12.82
C LEU A 141 14.34 0.33 12.42
N ASP A 142 15.19 -0.13 13.35
CA ASP A 142 16.60 -0.40 13.08
C ASP A 142 16.76 -1.57 12.09
N ALA A 143 15.94 -2.61 12.23
CA ALA A 143 15.90 -3.73 11.29
C ALA A 143 15.46 -3.29 9.89
N LEU A 144 14.42 -2.45 9.80
CA LEU A 144 13.99 -1.86 8.53
C LEU A 144 15.11 -1.03 7.90
N ALA A 145 15.73 -0.13 8.67
CA ALA A 145 16.76 0.77 8.17
C ALA A 145 17.97 -0.01 7.62
N THR A 146 18.40 -1.03 8.34
CA THR A 146 19.49 -1.93 7.92
C THR A 146 19.14 -2.67 6.63
N ARG A 147 17.98 -3.33 6.57
CA ARG A 147 17.61 -4.19 5.44
C ARG A 147 17.28 -3.42 4.17
N THR A 148 16.79 -2.19 4.30
CA THR A 148 16.47 -1.31 3.16
C THR A 148 17.61 -0.33 2.83
N ALA A 149 18.80 -0.51 3.42
CA ALA A 149 19.97 0.36 3.25
C ALA A 149 19.63 1.86 3.41
N SER A 150 18.80 2.18 4.41
CA SER A 150 18.30 3.52 4.66
C SER A 150 18.86 4.08 5.99
N PRO A 151 18.95 5.42 6.16
CA PRO A 151 19.40 6.02 7.43
C PRO A 151 18.56 5.58 8.63
N PRO A 152 19.10 5.53 9.86
CA PRO A 152 18.28 5.24 11.04
C PRO A 152 17.19 6.31 11.24
N VAL A 153 16.08 5.95 11.89
CA VAL A 153 15.09 6.92 12.37
C VAL A 153 15.64 7.56 13.66
N PRO A 154 15.65 8.89 13.80
CA PRO A 154 16.11 9.54 15.01
C PRO A 154 15.43 9.00 16.28
N GLU A 155 16.13 9.09 17.41
CA GLU A 155 15.55 8.76 18.71
C GLU A 155 14.50 9.80 19.10
N GLY A 156 13.47 9.39 19.84
CA GLY A 156 12.39 10.30 20.28
C GLY A 156 11.42 10.75 19.19
N THR A 157 11.60 10.35 17.92
CA THR A 157 10.64 10.61 16.85
C THR A 157 9.25 10.08 17.21
N ALA A 158 8.24 10.93 17.07
CA ALA A 158 6.86 10.57 17.29
C ALA A 158 6.36 9.62 16.19
N ARG A 159 5.44 8.73 16.55
CA ARG A 159 4.80 7.83 15.58
C ARG A 159 3.93 8.62 14.60
N PRO A 160 3.95 8.29 13.30
CA PRO A 160 3.05 8.90 12.34
C PRO A 160 1.58 8.71 12.68
N ALA A 161 0.81 9.78 12.51
CA ALA A 161 -0.65 9.76 12.67
C ALA A 161 -1.35 9.12 11.46
N VAL A 162 -0.72 9.17 10.28
CA VAL A 162 -1.24 8.65 9.01
C VAL A 162 -0.11 7.96 8.26
N TRP A 163 -0.41 6.80 7.66
CA TRP A 163 0.53 6.01 6.86
C TRP A 163 0.21 6.16 5.39
N ARG A 164 1.24 6.26 4.54
CA ARG A 164 1.06 6.28 3.07
C ARG A 164 0.75 4.91 2.49
N THR A 165 1.27 3.86 3.11
CA THR A 165 1.10 2.47 2.68
C THR A 165 0.90 1.60 3.91
N THR A 166 -0.04 0.67 3.82
CA THR A 166 -0.43 -0.23 4.89
C THR A 166 -0.42 -1.67 4.41
N ILE A 167 -0.62 -2.63 5.32
CA ILE A 167 -0.80 -4.03 4.93
C ILE A 167 -2.04 -4.25 4.05
N ALA A 168 -3.05 -3.37 4.13
CA ALA A 168 -4.25 -3.48 3.31
C ALA A 168 -3.94 -3.18 1.84
N ASP A 169 -3.06 -2.22 1.59
CA ASP A 169 -2.58 -1.92 0.23
C ASP A 169 -1.75 -3.08 -0.32
N VAL A 170 -0.86 -3.66 0.51
CA VAL A 170 -0.07 -4.85 0.14
C VAL A 170 -0.98 -6.03 -0.21
N ALA A 171 -2.01 -6.29 0.59
CA ALA A 171 -2.95 -7.37 0.33
C ALA A 171 -3.80 -7.13 -0.92
N ALA A 172 -4.16 -5.87 -1.20
CA ALA A 172 -4.95 -5.51 -2.38
C ALA A 172 -4.18 -5.68 -3.70
N ASP A 173 -2.85 -5.50 -3.68
CA ASP A 173 -2.01 -5.58 -4.88
C ASP A 173 -1.34 -6.96 -5.08
N LEU A 174 -1.58 -7.91 -4.17
CA LEU A 174 -0.89 -9.21 -4.14
C LEU A 174 -1.16 -10.08 -5.38
N ASP A 175 -2.30 -9.89 -6.06
CA ASP A 175 -2.63 -10.59 -7.30
C ASP A 175 -1.96 -9.99 -8.55
N VAL A 176 -1.36 -8.80 -8.41
CA VAL A 176 -0.71 -8.06 -9.50
C VAL A 176 0.81 -8.03 -9.35
N ILE A 177 1.32 -7.90 -8.12
CA ILE A 177 2.73 -7.67 -7.81
C ILE A 177 3.25 -8.74 -6.86
N ASP A 178 4.49 -9.18 -7.09
CA ASP A 178 5.18 -10.13 -6.20
C ASP A 178 5.25 -9.62 -4.75
N LEU A 179 4.96 -10.51 -3.79
CA LEU A 179 4.91 -10.17 -2.38
C LEU A 179 6.24 -9.61 -1.85
N ALA A 180 7.39 -10.11 -2.30
CA ALA A 180 8.67 -9.60 -1.82
C ALA A 180 8.91 -8.15 -2.28
N VAL A 181 8.46 -7.81 -3.51
CA VAL A 181 8.50 -6.43 -4.02
C VAL A 181 7.55 -5.53 -3.25
N LEU A 182 6.33 -5.99 -2.98
CA LEU A 182 5.35 -5.24 -2.17
C LEU A 182 5.86 -4.98 -0.75
N VAL A 183 6.45 -6.00 -0.10
CA VAL A 183 6.99 -5.88 1.26
C VAL A 183 8.19 -4.93 1.31
N ASP A 184 9.12 -4.97 0.34
CA ASP A 184 10.23 -4.02 0.29
C ASP A 184 9.74 -2.57 0.11
N SER A 185 8.78 -2.36 -0.79
CA SER A 185 8.16 -1.05 -1.02
C SER A 185 7.47 -0.53 0.24
N TRP A 186 6.67 -1.38 0.89
CA TRP A 186 5.96 -1.05 2.13
C TRP A 186 6.93 -0.73 3.28
N ALA A 187 7.97 -1.54 3.47
CA ALA A 187 9.02 -1.32 4.47
C ALA A 187 9.71 0.05 4.31
N ARG A 188 10.05 0.42 3.08
CA ARG A 188 10.62 1.75 2.77
C ARG A 188 9.63 2.87 3.05
N ALA A 189 8.36 2.71 2.68
CA ALA A 189 7.31 3.69 2.93
C ALA A 189 7.13 3.94 4.43
N VAL A 190 7.09 2.88 5.25
CA VAL A 190 7.00 2.96 6.72
C VAL A 190 8.17 3.76 7.30
N LEU A 191 9.40 3.46 6.91
CA LEU A 191 10.58 4.20 7.38
C LEU A 191 10.53 5.68 7.00
N GLN A 192 10.14 5.97 5.77
CA GLN A 192 10.03 7.34 5.30
C GLN A 192 8.96 8.12 6.06
N ASP A 193 7.84 7.49 6.42
CA ASP A 193 6.77 8.13 7.19
C ASP A 193 7.25 8.51 8.59
N TRP A 194 7.96 7.59 9.28
CA TRP A 194 8.60 7.90 10.56
C TRP A 194 9.57 9.09 10.45
N ARG A 195 10.39 9.16 9.39
CA ARG A 195 11.36 10.26 9.23
C ARG A 195 10.70 11.58 8.85
N ARG A 196 9.62 11.57 8.07
CA ARG A 196 8.90 12.79 7.69
C ARG A 196 8.38 13.51 8.92
N ASP A 197 7.79 12.76 9.84
CA ASP A 197 7.22 13.31 11.07
C ASP A 197 8.30 13.62 12.12
N ALA A 198 9.55 13.23 11.90
CA ALA A 198 10.71 13.71 12.66
C ALA A 198 11.17 15.11 12.23
N ALA A 199 10.80 15.55 11.02
CA ALA A 199 11.26 16.81 10.42
C ALA A 199 10.23 17.95 10.51
N GLY A 200 9.04 17.68 11.05
CA GLY A 200 7.98 18.66 11.35
C GLY A 200 7.95 19.01 12.83
#